data_AF-A0A6A9SLN5-F1
#
_entry.id   AF-A0A6A9SLN5-F1
#
_cell.length_a   1.000
_cell.length_b   1.000
_cell.length_c   1.000
_cell.angle_alpha   90.00
_cell.angle_beta   90.00
_cell.angle_gamma   90.00
#
_symmetry.space_group_name_H-M   'P 1'
#
loop_
_entity.id
_entity.type
_entity.pdbx_description
1 polymer ?
#
loop_
_entity_poly.entity_id
_entity_poly.type
_entity_poly.pdbx_seq_one_letter_code
_entity_poly.pdbx_strand_id
1 'polypeptide(L)'
;MDGRYIPKSRRFTPQERPNVPVLELAIVLKWLVAFAALTAVGAPLAAAAFPRLPRRGAALALPAAVVPLALFVFWIGQVTFGLHTVVVGLGLVVAASALAYRRGAEPEWRAVAGGYAVFAVGFLFLVSFRMYNAGITPAGGEQFLHFGLVKALLRAGTLPPEDFWFAGEPLRYYYGTQMQVAAYTLLTDTAPRYGFNLGIAAFYGFLVVSAYGLVGAATALRGRSYRLGGALGVFFVALAGALTTAVRLGFGLLPRETALEYGRPAFDAVRHMPYEEAVVRLSNPFEWGWFYTRYVVPNTLQEFPLYSFVKSDLHGHALANGYILFAAALALSYYLTPAEERGRRLALVYGGMGLVAGVFGFMNTWSLPTVVGLAWLALAAADAHPATLLPASATA
;
A
#
# COMPACT_ATOMS: atom_id res chain seq x y z
N MET A 1 46.49 7.77 -49.90
CA MET A 1 46.68 8.68 -48.75
C MET A 1 45.55 9.67 -48.78
N ASP A 2 44.79 9.77 -47.68
CA ASP A 2 44.14 11.00 -47.20
C ASP A 2 43.32 10.67 -45.95
N GLY A 3 44.03 10.63 -44.82
CA GLY A 3 43.43 10.51 -43.50
C GLY A 3 42.80 11.84 -43.11
N ARG A 4 41.46 11.90 -43.09
CA ARG A 4 40.73 13.02 -42.49
C ARG A 4 40.45 12.74 -41.01
N TYR A 5 41.21 13.44 -40.20
CA TYR A 5 41.10 13.57 -38.75
C TYR A 5 39.76 14.24 -38.37
N ILE A 6 38.90 13.57 -37.61
CA ILE A 6 37.68 14.16 -37.04
C ILE A 6 38.03 14.66 -35.64
N PRO A 7 37.93 15.97 -35.32
CA PRO A 7 38.29 16.47 -34.00
C PRO A 7 37.28 16.01 -32.94
N LYS A 8 37.74 15.24 -31.96
CA LYS A 8 37.05 15.04 -30.68
C LYS A 8 37.23 16.29 -29.82
N SER A 9 36.24 17.19 -29.81
CA SER A 9 35.83 17.92 -28.60
C SER A 9 34.70 18.92 -28.89
N ARG A 10 33.44 18.47 -28.84
CA ARG A 10 32.41 19.35 -28.28
C ARG A 10 32.45 19.15 -26.78
N ARG A 11 33.11 20.09 -26.08
CA ARG A 11 32.94 20.23 -24.63
C ARG A 11 31.43 20.37 -24.39
N PHE A 12 30.84 19.43 -23.66
CA PHE A 12 29.56 19.64 -23.01
C PHE A 12 29.73 20.82 -22.07
N THR A 13 29.28 22.00 -22.48
CA THR A 13 29.01 23.08 -21.53
C THR A 13 27.96 22.56 -20.56
N PRO A 14 28.20 22.56 -19.23
CA PRO A 14 27.15 22.33 -18.27
C PRO A 14 26.14 23.46 -18.47
N GLN A 15 25.06 23.17 -19.18
CA GLN A 15 23.85 23.97 -19.07
C GLN A 15 23.53 23.98 -17.58
N GLU A 16 23.46 25.15 -16.96
CA GLU A 16 23.08 25.31 -15.56
C GLU A 16 21.79 24.51 -15.34
N ARG A 17 21.95 23.29 -14.82
CA ARG A 17 20.82 22.47 -14.45
C ARG A 17 20.21 23.23 -13.28
N PRO A 18 18.91 23.59 -13.32
CA PRO A 18 18.26 24.10 -12.11
C PRO A 18 18.60 23.15 -10.97
N ASN A 19 18.89 23.68 -9.78
CA ASN A 19 19.31 22.90 -8.61
C ASN A 19 18.45 21.63 -8.52
N VAL A 20 18.99 20.50 -8.99
CA VAL A 20 18.28 19.23 -9.11
C VAL A 20 17.56 18.84 -7.80
N PRO A 21 18.12 19.12 -6.60
CA PRO A 21 17.43 18.88 -5.34
C PRO A 21 16.14 19.68 -5.14
N VAL A 22 16.08 20.93 -5.62
CA VAL A 22 14.90 21.81 -5.45
C VAL A 22 13.72 21.31 -6.28
N LEU A 23 13.99 20.87 -7.51
CA LEU A 23 12.97 20.29 -8.39
C LEU A 23 12.43 18.97 -7.82
N GLU A 24 13.29 18.11 -7.29
CA GLU A 24 12.88 16.83 -6.72
C GLU A 24 12.02 17.00 -5.46
N LEU A 25 12.38 17.94 -4.58
CA LEU A 25 11.56 18.30 -3.41
C LEU A 25 10.19 18.86 -3.81
N ALA A 26 10.11 19.66 -4.87
CA ALA A 26 8.84 20.18 -5.39
C ALA A 26 7.91 19.05 -5.88
N ILE A 27 8.46 18.00 -6.50
CA ILE A 27 7.69 16.81 -6.91
C ILE A 27 7.15 16.07 -5.69
N VAL A 28 7.99 15.85 -4.66
CA VAL A 28 7.54 15.23 -3.39
C VAL A 28 6.42 16.02 -2.75
N LEU A 29 6.55 17.35 -2.71
CA LEU A 29 5.51 18.24 -2.18
C LEU A 29 4.20 18.14 -3.00
N LYS A 30 4.28 18.09 -4.33
CA LYS A 30 3.12 17.91 -5.21
C LYS A 30 2.35 16.63 -4.88
N TRP A 31 3.05 15.54 -4.64
CA TRP A 31 2.45 14.25 -4.24
C TRP A 31 1.81 14.32 -2.84
N LEU A 32 2.49 14.96 -1.87
CA LEU A 32 1.90 15.21 -0.55
C LEU A 32 0.60 16.01 -0.68
N VAL A 33 0.60 17.13 -1.40
CA VAL A 33 -0.61 17.94 -1.60
C VAL A 33 -1.73 17.14 -2.26
N ALA A 34 -1.42 16.32 -3.28
CA ALA A 34 -2.41 15.46 -3.92
C ALA A 34 -3.02 14.45 -2.93
N PHE A 35 -2.22 13.81 -2.09
CA PHE A 35 -2.72 12.89 -1.07
C PHE A 35 -3.44 13.59 0.10
N ALA A 36 -3.06 14.82 0.44
CA ALA A 36 -3.80 15.64 1.39
C ALA A 36 -5.21 15.93 0.86
N ALA A 37 -5.33 16.29 -0.42
CA ALA A 37 -6.62 16.50 -1.08
C ALA A 37 -7.46 15.22 -1.11
N LEU A 38 -6.86 14.07 -1.49
CA LEU A 38 -7.54 12.78 -1.44
C LEU A 38 -7.98 12.40 -0.02
N THR A 39 -7.16 12.72 0.99
CA THR A 39 -7.52 12.52 2.41
C THR A 39 -8.72 13.37 2.80
N ALA A 40 -8.76 14.63 2.38
CA ALA A 40 -9.88 15.52 2.66
C ALA A 40 -11.17 15.02 1.97
N VAL A 41 -11.07 14.60 0.72
CA VAL A 41 -12.19 13.99 -0.03
C VAL A 41 -12.64 12.69 0.64
N GLY A 42 -11.74 11.86 1.14
CA GLY A 42 -12.11 10.60 1.78
C GLY A 42 -12.61 10.74 3.22
N ALA A 43 -12.46 11.91 3.86
CA ALA A 43 -12.83 12.08 5.26
C ALA A 43 -14.34 11.89 5.53
N PRO A 44 -15.28 12.45 4.74
CA PRO A 44 -16.70 12.14 4.89
C PRO A 44 -17.04 10.67 4.61
N LEU A 45 -16.35 10.04 3.65
CA LEU A 45 -16.53 8.61 3.35
C LEU A 45 -16.10 7.73 4.52
N ALA A 46 -14.97 8.05 5.16
CA ALA A 46 -14.53 7.37 6.37
C ALA A 46 -15.50 7.60 7.53
N ALA A 47 -15.96 8.85 7.76
CA ALA A 47 -16.95 9.13 8.80
C ALA A 47 -18.27 8.37 8.58
N ALA A 48 -18.68 8.19 7.33
CA ALA A 48 -19.84 7.40 6.97
C ALA A 48 -19.63 5.90 7.19
N ALA A 49 -18.45 5.36 6.86
CA ALA A 49 -18.12 3.94 7.00
C ALA A 49 -17.83 3.55 8.46
N PHE A 50 -17.37 4.47 9.30
CA PHE A 50 -16.83 4.21 10.64
C PHE A 50 -17.46 5.04 11.77
N PRO A 51 -18.79 5.25 11.81
CA PRO A 51 -19.41 6.16 12.79
C PRO A 51 -19.20 5.74 14.24
N ARG A 52 -18.97 4.43 14.47
CA ARG A 52 -18.78 3.80 15.79
C ARG A 52 -17.33 3.60 16.16
N LEU A 53 -16.41 3.79 15.21
CA LEU A 53 -14.99 3.78 15.56
C LEU A 53 -14.62 5.09 16.23
N PRO A 54 -13.67 5.07 17.19
CA PRO A 54 -13.10 6.29 17.74
C PRO A 54 -12.63 7.24 16.64
N ARG A 55 -12.92 8.53 16.82
CA ARG A 55 -12.60 9.59 15.85
C ARG A 55 -13.26 9.41 14.47
N ARG A 56 -14.37 8.67 14.40
CA ARG A 56 -15.10 8.35 13.17
C ARG A 56 -14.23 7.78 12.04
N GLY A 57 -13.19 7.02 12.41
CA GLY A 57 -12.27 6.43 11.43
C GLY A 57 -11.39 7.44 10.70
N ALA A 58 -11.15 8.63 11.24
CA ALA A 58 -10.44 9.72 10.57
C ALA A 58 -9.07 9.36 9.94
N ALA A 59 -8.30 8.46 10.54
CA ALA A 59 -7.03 7.98 9.96
C ALA A 59 -7.21 7.19 8.66
N LEU A 60 -8.39 6.60 8.44
CA LEU A 60 -8.73 5.80 7.27
C LEU A 60 -9.35 6.62 6.13
N ALA A 61 -9.34 7.96 6.25
CA ALA A 61 -9.86 8.88 5.25
C ALA A 61 -9.18 8.69 3.88
N LEU A 62 -7.85 8.60 3.84
CA LEU A 62 -7.12 8.42 2.59
C LEU A 62 -7.46 7.08 1.89
N PRO A 63 -7.39 5.91 2.58
CA PRO A 63 -7.90 4.65 2.03
C PRO A 63 -9.35 4.72 1.53
N ALA A 64 -10.23 5.43 2.25
CA ALA A 64 -11.64 5.57 1.88
C ALA A 64 -11.87 6.34 0.56
N ALA A 65 -10.95 7.22 0.16
CA ALA A 65 -10.98 7.85 -1.16
C ALA A 65 -10.32 6.97 -2.24
N VAL A 66 -9.20 6.34 -1.90
CA VAL A 66 -8.36 5.64 -2.87
C VAL A 66 -9.00 4.34 -3.38
N VAL A 67 -9.63 3.56 -2.50
CA VAL A 67 -10.28 2.29 -2.88
C VAL A 67 -11.33 2.49 -3.99
N PRO A 68 -12.34 3.37 -3.82
CA PRO A 68 -13.31 3.62 -4.89
C PRO A 68 -12.67 4.32 -6.10
N LEU A 69 -11.68 5.21 -5.92
CA LEU A 69 -10.97 5.84 -7.04
C LEU A 69 -10.31 4.78 -7.93
N ALA A 70 -9.59 3.83 -7.35
CA ALA A 70 -8.93 2.75 -8.10
C ALA A 70 -9.94 1.92 -8.91
N LEU A 71 -11.10 1.62 -8.33
CA LEU A 71 -12.17 0.91 -9.03
C LEU A 71 -12.78 1.72 -10.18
N PHE A 72 -13.11 3.00 -9.96
CA PHE A 72 -13.67 3.83 -11.02
C PHE A 72 -12.67 4.01 -12.17
N VAL A 73 -11.40 4.24 -11.86
CA VAL A 73 -10.35 4.34 -12.89
C VAL A 73 -10.21 3.04 -13.65
N PHE A 74 -10.25 1.88 -12.99
CA PHE A 74 -10.20 0.58 -13.65
C PHE A 74 -11.37 0.37 -14.62
N TRP A 75 -12.60 0.64 -14.17
CA TRP A 75 -13.81 0.40 -14.96
C TRP A 75 -13.98 1.37 -16.12
N ILE A 76 -13.78 2.66 -15.89
CA ILE A 76 -13.80 3.66 -16.97
C ILE A 76 -12.64 3.38 -17.94
N GLY A 77 -11.49 2.97 -17.38
CA GLY A 77 -10.30 2.56 -18.11
C GLY A 77 -10.53 1.48 -19.17
N GLN A 78 -11.50 0.58 -18.97
CA GLN A 78 -11.85 -0.45 -19.96
C GLN A 78 -12.36 0.15 -21.29
N VAL A 79 -12.88 1.39 -21.26
CA VAL A 79 -13.37 2.11 -22.44
C VAL A 79 -12.38 3.20 -22.86
N THR A 80 -11.80 3.92 -21.91
CA THR A 80 -10.80 4.95 -22.18
C THR A 80 -9.92 5.19 -20.97
N PHE A 81 -8.62 5.35 -21.18
CA PHE A 81 -7.61 5.52 -20.14
C PHE A 81 -6.75 6.74 -20.39
N GLY A 82 -6.51 7.52 -19.34
CA GLY A 82 -5.75 8.77 -19.37
C GLY A 82 -6.08 9.69 -18.20
N LEU A 83 -5.64 10.94 -18.25
CA LEU A 83 -5.90 11.92 -17.19
C LEU A 83 -7.41 12.16 -16.99
N HIS A 84 -8.18 12.20 -18.08
CA HIS A 84 -9.63 12.36 -18.04
C HIS A 84 -10.30 11.23 -17.24
N THR A 85 -9.86 9.99 -17.39
CA THR A 85 -10.34 8.83 -16.62
C THR A 85 -10.12 9.03 -15.12
N VAL A 86 -8.95 9.52 -14.73
CA VAL A 86 -8.60 9.82 -13.32
C VAL A 86 -9.46 10.95 -12.77
N VAL A 87 -9.64 12.03 -13.54
CA VAL A 87 -10.44 13.20 -13.13
C VAL A 87 -11.92 12.84 -12.99
N VAL A 88 -12.49 12.07 -13.93
CA VAL A 88 -13.88 11.59 -13.83
C VAL A 88 -14.03 10.66 -12.62
N GLY A 89 -13.12 9.71 -12.43
CA GLY A 89 -13.10 8.84 -11.26
C GLY A 89 -13.04 9.62 -9.95
N LEU A 90 -12.17 10.64 -9.87
CA LEU A 90 -12.08 11.55 -8.73
C LEU A 90 -13.37 12.33 -8.51
N GLY A 91 -14.00 12.83 -9.58
CA GLY A 91 -15.29 13.51 -9.54
C GLY A 91 -16.39 12.64 -8.91
N LEU A 92 -16.42 11.34 -9.24
CA LEU A 92 -17.36 10.39 -8.64
C LEU A 92 -17.10 10.18 -7.14
N VAL A 93 -15.82 10.09 -6.73
CA VAL A 93 -15.47 9.99 -5.30
C VAL A 93 -15.83 11.28 -4.55
N VAL A 94 -15.59 12.46 -5.15
CA VAL A 94 -16.00 13.75 -4.59
C VAL A 94 -17.52 13.84 -4.45
N ALA A 95 -18.28 13.38 -5.45
CA ALA A 95 -19.74 13.35 -5.38
C ALA A 95 -20.24 12.42 -4.27
N ALA A 96 -19.65 11.23 -4.14
CA ALA A 96 -19.96 10.29 -3.05
C ALA A 96 -19.64 10.89 -1.67
N SER A 97 -18.50 11.58 -1.56
CA SER A 97 -18.06 12.27 -0.35
C SER A 97 -19.00 13.42 0.04
N ALA A 98 -19.38 14.26 -0.92
CA ALA A 98 -20.34 15.34 -0.71
C ALA A 98 -21.72 14.79 -0.28
N LEU A 99 -22.16 13.68 -0.89
CA LEU A 99 -23.39 13.01 -0.49
C LEU A 99 -23.31 12.45 0.93
N ALA A 100 -22.19 11.82 1.30
CA ALA A 100 -21.97 11.34 2.66
C ALA A 100 -22.03 12.50 3.67
N TYR A 101 -21.34 13.60 3.38
CA TYR A 101 -21.35 14.80 4.22
C TYR A 101 -22.76 15.38 4.37
N ARG A 102 -23.51 15.53 3.26
CA ARG A 102 -24.90 16.00 3.28
C ARG A 102 -25.85 15.08 4.05
N ARG A 103 -25.52 13.80 4.20
CA ARG A 103 -26.27 12.84 5.04
C ARG A 103 -25.78 12.80 6.49
N GLY A 104 -24.97 13.77 6.94
CA GLY A 104 -24.54 13.93 8.33
C GLY A 104 -23.25 13.19 8.68
N ALA A 105 -22.50 12.67 7.70
CA ALA A 105 -21.19 12.07 7.94
C ALA A 105 -20.12 13.17 8.15
N GLU A 106 -20.16 13.81 9.32
CA GLU A 106 -19.23 14.89 9.67
C GLU A 106 -17.88 14.33 10.15
N PRO A 107 -16.76 14.66 9.48
CA PRO A 107 -15.44 14.20 9.89
C PRO A 107 -14.87 15.00 11.05
N GLU A 108 -14.05 14.34 11.87
CA GLU A 108 -13.22 15.02 12.86
C GLU A 108 -11.94 15.55 12.21
N TRP A 109 -11.98 16.74 11.61
CA TRP A 109 -10.89 17.30 10.80
C TRP A 109 -9.52 17.36 11.50
N ARG A 110 -9.48 17.62 12.82
CA ARG A 110 -8.23 17.57 13.60
C ARG A 110 -7.63 16.16 13.63
N ALA A 111 -8.47 15.14 13.75
CA ALA A 111 -8.04 13.75 13.72
C ALA A 111 -7.65 13.31 12.29
N VAL A 112 -8.33 13.84 11.26
CA VAL A 112 -8.00 13.60 9.85
C VAL A 112 -6.61 14.15 9.54
N ALA A 113 -6.32 15.39 9.95
CA ALA A 113 -5.00 15.99 9.81
C ALA A 113 -3.92 15.18 10.57
N GLY A 114 -4.24 14.67 11.77
CA GLY A 114 -3.34 13.78 12.50
C GLY A 114 -3.08 12.44 11.79
N GLY A 115 -4.10 11.84 11.18
CA GLY A 115 -3.96 10.66 10.33
C GLY A 115 -3.13 10.93 9.08
N TYR A 116 -3.37 12.07 8.43
CA TYR A 116 -2.57 12.51 7.28
C TYR A 116 -1.09 12.72 7.65
N ALA A 117 -0.81 13.29 8.83
CA ALA A 117 0.57 13.41 9.31
C ALA A 117 1.24 12.04 9.48
N VAL A 118 0.52 11.04 9.98
CA VAL A 118 1.03 9.65 10.08
C VAL A 118 1.30 9.05 8.70
N PHE A 119 0.39 9.24 7.74
CA PHE A 119 0.62 8.88 6.33
C PHE A 119 1.89 9.56 5.79
N ALA A 120 2.01 10.87 5.96
CA ALA A 120 3.12 11.67 5.45
C ALA A 120 4.46 11.23 6.05
N VAL A 121 4.51 10.89 7.34
CA VAL A 121 5.71 10.33 7.98
C VAL A 121 6.10 9.00 7.34
N GLY A 122 5.16 8.07 7.16
CA GLY A 122 5.43 6.80 6.48
C GLY A 122 5.88 6.98 5.03
N PHE A 123 5.19 7.84 4.29
CA PHE A 123 5.54 8.21 2.92
C PHE A 123 6.97 8.78 2.84
N LEU A 124 7.28 9.80 3.63
CA LEU A 124 8.59 10.46 3.64
C LEU A 124 9.70 9.53 4.11
N PHE A 125 9.41 8.65 5.08
CA PHE A 125 10.33 7.61 5.49
C PHE A 125 10.74 6.76 4.28
N LEU A 126 9.79 6.24 3.49
CA LEU A 126 10.17 5.44 2.32
C LEU A 126 10.78 6.27 1.19
N VAL A 127 10.33 7.53 0.99
CA VAL A 127 10.99 8.45 0.05
C VAL A 127 12.47 8.59 0.39
N SER A 128 12.85 8.68 1.67
CA SER A 128 14.26 8.77 2.06
C SER A 128 15.10 7.56 1.62
N PHE A 129 14.56 6.34 1.69
CA PHE A 129 15.21 5.15 1.13
C PHE A 129 15.32 5.21 -0.39
N ARG A 130 14.25 5.66 -1.07
CA ARG A 130 14.26 5.80 -2.53
C ARG A 130 15.20 6.90 -3.00
N MET A 131 15.42 7.96 -2.22
CA MET A 131 16.40 9.00 -2.55
C MET A 131 17.82 8.45 -2.53
N TYR A 132 18.13 7.50 -1.64
CA TYR A 132 19.43 6.84 -1.60
C TYR A 132 19.65 5.90 -2.80
N ASN A 133 18.62 5.14 -3.18
CA ASN A 133 18.69 4.24 -4.34
C ASN A 133 17.39 4.26 -5.16
N ALA A 134 17.26 5.27 -6.02
CA ALA A 134 16.10 5.42 -6.91
C ALA A 134 16.19 4.54 -8.18
N GLY A 135 17.28 3.78 -8.32
CA GLY A 135 17.56 2.95 -9.46
C GLY A 135 16.44 1.93 -9.71
N ILE A 136 16.14 1.72 -10.99
CA ILE A 136 15.26 0.66 -11.47
C ILE A 136 16.19 -0.33 -12.17
N THR A 137 16.45 -1.45 -11.51
CA THR A 137 17.44 -2.42 -11.96
C THR A 137 16.79 -3.78 -12.19
N PRO A 138 17.30 -4.57 -13.15
CA PRO A 138 16.86 -5.96 -13.31
C PRO A 138 17.40 -6.87 -12.19
N ALA A 139 18.44 -6.43 -11.48
CA ALA A 139 19.08 -7.23 -10.44
C ALA A 139 18.20 -7.33 -9.19
N GLY A 140 17.98 -8.56 -8.71
CA GLY A 140 17.36 -8.80 -7.41
C GLY A 140 15.83 -8.73 -7.37
N GLY A 141 15.12 -8.58 -8.49
CA GLY A 141 13.65 -8.57 -8.48
C GLY A 141 12.99 -8.23 -9.81
N GLU A 142 11.79 -7.65 -9.70
CA GLU A 142 10.88 -7.42 -10.82
C GLU A 142 10.68 -5.93 -11.12
N GLN A 143 11.53 -5.05 -10.58
CA GLN A 143 11.43 -3.59 -10.77
C GLN A 143 11.31 -3.20 -12.25
N PHE A 144 12.07 -3.87 -13.13
CA PHE A 144 12.05 -3.59 -14.57
C PHE A 144 10.70 -3.95 -15.22
N LEU A 145 10.12 -5.09 -14.83
CA LEU A 145 8.76 -5.49 -15.22
C LEU A 145 7.75 -4.43 -14.78
N HIS A 146 7.76 -4.09 -13.48
CA HIS A 146 6.78 -3.19 -12.89
C HIS A 146 6.88 -1.77 -13.43
N PHE A 147 8.09 -1.29 -13.70
CA PHE A 147 8.29 0.00 -14.36
C PHE A 147 7.86 -0.02 -15.82
N GLY A 148 8.13 -1.13 -16.53
CA GLY A 148 7.62 -1.38 -17.88
C GLY A 148 6.10 -1.29 -17.94
N LEU A 149 5.41 -1.94 -16.99
CA LEU A 149 3.96 -1.88 -16.84
C LEU A 149 3.44 -0.46 -16.61
N VAL A 150 4.04 0.31 -15.69
CA VAL A 150 3.66 1.72 -15.47
C VAL A 150 3.82 2.53 -16.76
N LYS A 151 4.92 2.33 -17.50
CA LYS A 151 5.13 3.01 -18.79
C LYS A 151 4.17 2.55 -19.89
N ALA A 152 3.77 1.28 -19.91
CA ALA A 152 2.77 0.78 -20.84
C ALA A 152 1.41 1.44 -20.56
N LEU A 153 0.98 1.47 -19.29
CA LEU A 153 -0.24 2.13 -18.85
C LEU A 153 -0.27 3.62 -19.18
N LEU A 154 0.82 4.35 -18.96
CA LEU A 154 0.89 5.79 -19.28
C LEU A 154 0.82 6.12 -20.78
N ARG A 155 1.00 5.13 -21.66
CA ARG A 155 0.87 5.25 -23.11
C ARG A 155 -0.43 4.63 -23.65
N ALA A 156 -1.16 3.92 -22.81
CA ALA A 156 -2.35 3.19 -23.21
C ALA A 156 -3.54 4.13 -23.39
N GLY A 157 -4.33 3.91 -24.43
CA GLY A 157 -5.61 4.59 -24.64
C GLY A 157 -6.81 3.91 -23.96
N THR A 158 -6.67 2.63 -23.62
CA THR A 158 -7.68 1.77 -22.98
C THR A 158 -7.00 0.72 -22.10
N LEU A 159 -7.75 0.07 -21.21
CA LEU A 159 -7.30 -1.07 -20.40
C LEU A 159 -7.88 -2.39 -20.96
N PRO A 160 -7.14 -3.51 -20.87
CA PRO A 160 -5.73 -3.61 -20.45
C PRO A 160 -4.78 -2.92 -21.46
N PRO A 161 -3.60 -2.46 -21.02
CA PRO A 161 -2.59 -1.93 -21.93
C PRO A 161 -2.05 -3.04 -22.83
N GLU A 162 -1.41 -2.66 -23.94
CA GLU A 162 -0.60 -3.58 -24.75
C GLU A 162 0.55 -4.17 -23.92
N ASP A 163 0.82 -5.46 -24.08
CA ASP A 163 1.93 -6.15 -23.46
C ASP A 163 3.26 -5.68 -24.12
N PHE A 164 4.14 -5.08 -23.33
CA PHE A 164 5.41 -4.55 -23.83
C PHE A 164 6.45 -5.66 -24.12
N TRP A 165 6.15 -6.92 -23.81
CA TRP A 165 6.93 -8.09 -24.22
C TRP A 165 6.29 -8.91 -25.34
N PHE A 166 4.98 -8.72 -25.60
CA PHE A 166 4.28 -9.40 -26.67
C PHE A 166 3.48 -8.40 -27.51
N ALA A 167 4.16 -7.81 -28.49
CA ALA A 167 3.62 -6.74 -29.32
C ALA A 167 2.31 -7.15 -30.01
N GLY A 168 1.33 -6.25 -30.00
CA GLY A 168 -0.01 -6.44 -30.56
C GLY A 168 -1.00 -7.16 -29.63
N GLU A 169 -0.55 -7.71 -28.50
CA GLU A 169 -1.40 -8.49 -27.59
C GLU A 169 -1.73 -7.72 -26.31
N PRO A 170 -2.93 -7.91 -25.73
CA PRO A 170 -3.29 -7.30 -24.45
C PRO A 170 -2.54 -7.97 -23.29
N LEU A 171 -2.09 -7.16 -22.32
CA LEU A 171 -1.41 -7.64 -21.13
C LEU A 171 -2.27 -8.61 -20.31
N ARG A 172 -1.72 -9.80 -20.01
CA ARG A 172 -2.34 -10.83 -19.17
C ARG A 172 -1.66 -10.95 -17.80
N TYR A 173 -1.76 -9.89 -17.00
CA TYR A 173 -1.21 -9.83 -15.65
C TYR A 173 -2.09 -8.93 -14.77
N TYR A 174 -2.08 -9.09 -13.44
CA TYR A 174 -2.75 -8.14 -12.56
C TYR A 174 -1.91 -6.85 -12.49
N TYR A 175 -2.45 -5.72 -12.92
CA TYR A 175 -1.70 -4.46 -13.05
C TYR A 175 -2.26 -3.33 -12.16
N GLY A 176 -3.05 -3.67 -11.14
CA GLY A 176 -3.77 -2.68 -10.33
C GLY A 176 -2.89 -1.79 -9.48
N THR A 177 -1.73 -2.28 -9.02
CA THR A 177 -0.76 -1.45 -8.30
C THR A 177 -0.14 -0.42 -9.25
N GLN A 178 0.26 -0.87 -10.44
CA GLN A 178 0.89 -0.06 -11.48
C GLN A 178 -0.12 0.94 -12.08
N MET A 179 -1.39 0.55 -12.24
CA MET A 179 -2.47 1.44 -12.68
C MET A 179 -2.69 2.59 -11.71
N GLN A 180 -2.71 2.31 -10.40
CA GLN A 180 -2.84 3.38 -9.42
C GLN A 180 -1.64 4.33 -9.45
N VAL A 181 -0.43 3.80 -9.60
CA VAL A 181 0.78 4.64 -9.77
C VAL A 181 0.70 5.47 -11.03
N ALA A 182 0.25 4.90 -12.15
CA ALA A 182 0.02 5.64 -13.39
C ALA A 182 -1.03 6.74 -13.19
N ALA A 183 -2.13 6.46 -12.48
CA ALA A 183 -3.18 7.43 -12.18
C ALA A 183 -2.66 8.61 -11.34
N TYR A 184 -1.89 8.34 -10.28
CA TYR A 184 -1.27 9.40 -9.47
C TYR A 184 -0.23 10.18 -10.27
N THR A 185 0.52 9.51 -11.13
CA THR A 185 1.52 10.12 -12.01
C THR A 185 0.89 11.08 -13.01
N LEU A 186 -0.26 10.70 -13.61
CA LEU A 186 -1.05 11.56 -14.49
C LEU A 186 -1.64 12.75 -13.72
N LEU A 187 -2.28 12.50 -12.58
CA LEU A 187 -2.91 13.53 -11.75
C LEU A 187 -1.90 14.59 -11.28
N THR A 188 -0.68 14.16 -10.99
CA THR A 188 0.40 15.01 -10.51
C THR A 188 1.36 15.40 -11.63
N ASP A 189 1.04 15.18 -12.91
CA ASP A 189 1.91 15.47 -14.06
C ASP A 189 3.40 15.25 -13.75
N THR A 190 3.72 14.03 -13.31
CA THR A 190 5.04 13.65 -12.80
C THR A 190 5.71 12.75 -13.82
N ALA A 191 7.02 12.90 -14.05
CA ALA A 191 7.71 11.99 -14.96
C ALA A 191 7.69 10.54 -14.40
N PRO A 192 7.53 9.50 -15.24
CA PRO A 192 7.32 8.12 -14.78
C PRO A 192 8.37 7.61 -13.80
N ARG A 193 9.64 8.01 -13.97
CA ARG A 193 10.75 7.61 -13.08
C ARG A 193 10.56 8.10 -11.64
N TYR A 194 9.98 9.27 -11.44
CA TYR A 194 9.65 9.77 -10.11
C TYR A 194 8.34 9.15 -9.62
N GLY A 195 7.33 9.09 -10.50
CA GLY A 195 6.03 8.50 -10.18
C GLY A 195 6.12 7.05 -9.68
N PHE A 196 6.98 6.23 -10.29
CA PHE A 196 7.25 4.85 -9.86
C PHE A 196 7.75 4.80 -8.40
N ASN A 197 8.76 5.60 -8.08
CA ASN A 197 9.37 5.66 -6.75
C ASN A 197 8.41 6.23 -5.69
N LEU A 198 7.72 7.32 -6.02
CA LEU A 198 6.76 7.96 -5.11
C LEU A 198 5.49 7.13 -4.93
N GLY A 199 5.09 6.37 -5.96
CA GLY A 199 4.00 5.41 -5.89
C GLY A 199 4.25 4.32 -4.86
N ILE A 200 5.45 3.74 -4.85
CA ILE A 200 5.84 2.75 -3.85
C ILE A 200 5.80 3.35 -2.44
N ALA A 201 6.30 4.59 -2.28
CA ALA A 201 6.21 5.32 -1.01
C ALA A 201 4.77 5.60 -0.57
N ALA A 202 3.87 5.89 -1.52
CA ALA A 202 2.46 6.10 -1.23
C ALA A 202 1.79 4.85 -0.64
N PHE A 203 2.03 3.69 -1.23
CA PHE A 203 1.51 2.42 -0.70
C PHE A 203 2.07 2.09 0.70
N TYR A 204 3.33 2.44 0.98
CA TYR A 204 3.87 2.28 2.33
C TYR A 204 3.23 3.25 3.33
N GLY A 205 3.04 4.52 2.93
CA GLY A 205 2.26 5.48 3.71
C GLY A 205 0.83 4.97 3.98
N PHE A 206 0.19 4.32 3.01
CA PHE A 206 -1.13 3.69 3.20
C PHE A 206 -1.07 2.55 4.20
N LEU A 207 -0.06 1.67 4.13
CA LEU A 207 0.14 0.61 5.12
C LEU A 207 0.27 1.18 6.53
N VAL A 208 1.11 2.20 6.70
CA VAL A 208 1.37 2.87 7.98
C VAL A 208 0.10 3.50 8.54
N VAL A 209 -0.63 4.29 7.74
CA VAL A 209 -1.83 4.99 8.24
C VAL A 209 -2.99 4.04 8.49
N SER A 210 -3.16 2.99 7.68
CA SER A 210 -4.16 1.95 7.92
C SER A 210 -3.87 1.16 9.20
N ALA A 211 -2.60 0.81 9.46
CA ALA A 211 -2.19 0.15 10.71
C ALA A 211 -2.44 1.04 11.93
N TYR A 212 -2.04 2.32 11.85
CA TYR A 212 -2.29 3.30 12.91
C TYR A 212 -3.78 3.46 13.21
N GLY A 213 -4.59 3.59 12.15
CA GLY A 213 -6.04 3.78 12.25
C GLY A 213 -6.76 2.57 12.86
N LEU A 214 -6.49 1.38 12.34
CA LEU A 214 -7.11 0.13 12.79
C LEU A 214 -6.74 -0.20 14.24
N VAL A 215 -5.44 -0.25 14.54
CA VAL A 215 -4.97 -0.67 15.87
C VAL A 215 -5.30 0.39 16.91
N GLY A 216 -5.17 1.68 16.56
CA GLY A 216 -5.58 2.77 17.45
C GLY A 216 -7.08 2.73 17.77
N ALA A 217 -7.93 2.41 16.79
CA ALA A 217 -9.36 2.22 17.03
C ALA A 217 -9.62 1.01 17.94
N ALA A 218 -9.01 -0.14 17.64
CA ALA A 218 -9.18 -1.37 18.42
C ALA A 218 -8.76 -1.20 19.90
N THR A 219 -7.64 -0.52 20.17
CA THR A 219 -7.19 -0.27 21.55
C THR A 219 -8.08 0.74 22.28
N ALA A 220 -8.52 1.80 21.59
CA ALA A 220 -9.41 2.80 22.18
C ALA A 220 -10.80 2.25 22.51
N LEU A 221 -11.33 1.32 21.72
CA LEU A 221 -12.56 0.59 22.04
C LEU A 221 -12.43 -0.26 23.32
N ARG A 222 -11.20 -0.56 23.76
CA ARG A 222 -10.90 -1.25 25.03
C ARG A 222 -10.47 -0.29 26.16
N GLY A 223 -10.76 1.01 26.02
CA GLY A 223 -10.42 2.03 27.01
C GLY A 223 -8.92 2.33 27.10
N ARG A 224 -8.11 1.95 26.10
CA ARG A 224 -6.66 2.23 26.07
C ARG A 224 -6.36 3.42 25.15
N SER A 225 -5.11 3.91 25.19
CA SER A 225 -4.70 5.03 24.34
C SER A 225 -4.77 4.68 22.85
N TYR A 226 -5.53 5.48 22.09
CA TYR A 226 -5.56 5.40 20.62
C TYR A 226 -4.16 5.62 20.02
N ARG A 227 -3.44 6.65 20.50
CA ARG A 227 -2.16 7.06 19.91
C ARG A 227 -1.08 6.00 20.13
N LEU A 228 -0.98 5.48 21.36
CA LEU A 228 -0.02 4.42 21.68
C LEU A 228 -0.37 3.13 20.94
N GLY A 229 -1.65 2.72 20.93
CA GLY A 229 -2.09 1.55 20.18
C GLY A 229 -1.79 1.67 18.68
N GLY A 230 -2.12 2.81 18.08
CA GLY A 230 -1.79 3.08 16.69
C GLY A 230 -0.29 3.06 16.41
N ALA A 231 0.53 3.66 17.28
CA ALA A 231 2.00 3.65 17.13
C ALA A 231 2.59 2.22 17.23
N LEU A 232 2.11 1.42 18.18
CA LEU A 232 2.49 0.01 18.28
C LEU A 232 2.01 -0.79 17.07
N GLY A 233 0.82 -0.50 16.55
CA GLY A 233 0.32 -1.07 15.30
C GLY A 233 1.25 -0.80 14.12
N VAL A 234 1.67 0.46 13.94
CA VAL A 234 2.66 0.83 12.93
C VAL A 234 3.97 0.10 13.15
N PHE A 235 4.47 0.05 14.39
CA PHE A 235 5.71 -0.64 14.70
C PHE A 235 5.66 -2.13 14.30
N PHE A 236 4.67 -2.88 14.79
CA PHE A 236 4.59 -4.32 14.52
C PHE A 236 4.30 -4.64 13.05
N VAL A 237 3.45 -3.86 12.38
CA VAL A 237 3.09 -4.11 10.98
C VAL A 237 4.18 -3.65 10.01
N ALA A 238 4.74 -2.46 10.21
CA ALA A 238 5.53 -1.78 9.19
C ALA A 238 7.04 -1.72 9.47
N LEU A 239 7.49 -2.00 10.70
CA LEU A 239 8.90 -1.82 11.11
C LEU A 239 9.54 -3.04 11.77
N ALA A 240 8.80 -3.75 12.63
CA ALA A 240 9.35 -4.79 13.52
C ALA A 240 10.03 -5.93 12.77
N GLY A 241 9.58 -6.25 11.55
CA GLY A 241 10.22 -7.25 10.69
C GLY A 241 11.71 -6.95 10.43
N ALA A 242 12.11 -5.68 10.31
CA ALA A 242 13.51 -5.32 10.08
C ALA A 242 14.41 -5.58 11.31
N LEU A 243 13.85 -5.66 12.51
CA LEU A 243 14.61 -6.00 13.72
C LEU A 243 15.19 -7.41 13.68
N THR A 244 14.69 -8.29 12.80
CA THR A 244 15.30 -9.61 12.58
C THR A 244 16.77 -9.52 12.17
N THR A 245 17.17 -8.47 11.47
CA THR A 245 18.59 -8.23 11.15
C THR A 245 19.39 -7.95 12.42
N ALA A 246 18.92 -7.07 13.29
CA ALA A 246 19.59 -6.77 14.55
C ALA A 246 19.65 -8.00 15.47
N VAL A 247 18.57 -8.77 15.55
CA VAL A 247 18.53 -10.03 16.32
C VAL A 247 19.59 -10.99 15.80
N ARG A 248 19.64 -11.23 14.48
CA ARG A 248 20.60 -12.17 13.87
C ARG A 248 22.05 -11.72 14.07
N LEU A 249 22.35 -10.43 13.92
CA LEU A 249 23.68 -9.89 14.21
C LEU A 249 24.04 -10.02 15.70
N GLY A 250 23.06 -9.87 16.60
CA GLY A 250 23.25 -10.11 18.04
C GLY A 250 23.67 -11.54 18.37
N PHE A 251 23.20 -12.53 17.62
CA PHE A 251 23.67 -13.92 17.74
C PHE A 251 25.15 -14.08 17.41
N GLY A 252 25.74 -13.17 16.64
CA GLY A 252 27.18 -13.18 16.32
C GLY A 252 28.06 -12.79 17.51
N LEU A 253 27.47 -12.25 18.58
CA LEU A 253 28.15 -11.95 19.84
C LEU A 253 28.23 -13.16 20.78
N LEU A 254 27.48 -14.22 20.50
CA LEU A 254 27.43 -15.42 21.33
C LEU A 254 28.50 -16.43 20.89
N PRO A 255 28.98 -17.31 21.79
CA PRO A 255 29.73 -18.50 21.38
C PRO A 255 28.94 -19.29 20.34
N ARG A 256 29.64 -19.85 19.34
CA ARG A 256 29.02 -20.55 18.20
C ARG A 256 28.04 -21.64 18.64
N GLU A 257 28.41 -22.41 19.65
CA GLU A 257 27.57 -23.50 20.20
C GLU A 257 26.25 -22.95 20.75
N THR A 258 26.30 -21.88 21.55
CA THR A 258 25.12 -21.19 22.08
C THR A 258 24.26 -20.60 20.96
N ALA A 259 24.88 -20.00 19.94
CA ALA A 259 24.15 -19.44 18.80
C ALA A 259 23.42 -20.53 18.00
N LEU A 260 24.02 -21.71 17.83
CA LEU A 260 23.41 -22.85 17.17
C LEU A 260 22.30 -23.50 18.02
N GLU A 261 22.46 -23.55 19.34
CA GLU A 261 21.48 -24.12 20.26
C GLU A 261 20.19 -23.27 20.32
N TYR A 262 20.33 -21.94 20.42
CA TYR A 262 19.20 -21.02 20.66
C TYR A 262 18.78 -20.19 19.43
N GLY A 263 19.46 -20.33 18.28
CA GLY A 263 19.26 -19.50 17.09
C GLY A 263 17.98 -19.78 16.29
N ARG A 264 17.35 -20.95 16.46
CA ARG A 264 16.21 -21.39 15.65
C ARG A 264 15.10 -20.34 15.48
N PRO A 265 14.62 -19.64 16.52
CA PRO A 265 13.60 -18.61 16.36
C PRO A 265 14.00 -17.46 15.43
N ALA A 266 15.30 -17.15 15.31
CA ALA A 266 15.80 -16.08 14.47
C ALA A 266 16.16 -16.54 13.04
N PHE A 267 16.62 -17.79 12.87
CA PHE A 267 17.19 -18.27 11.60
C PHE A 267 16.34 -19.33 10.88
N ASP A 268 15.38 -20.01 11.51
CA ASP A 268 14.61 -21.10 10.86
C ASP A 268 13.76 -20.62 9.67
N ALA A 269 13.41 -19.34 9.64
CA ALA A 269 12.70 -18.77 8.50
C ALA A 269 13.61 -18.47 7.30
N VAL A 270 14.94 -18.53 7.45
CA VAL A 270 15.89 -18.31 6.36
C VAL A 270 15.72 -19.42 5.32
N ARG A 271 15.70 -19.02 4.05
CA ARG A 271 15.51 -19.94 2.92
C ARG A 271 16.75 -20.03 2.06
N HIS A 272 16.87 -21.17 1.38
CA HIS A 272 17.98 -21.45 0.46
C HIS A 272 19.36 -21.43 1.13
N MET A 273 19.40 -21.63 2.45
CA MET A 273 20.61 -21.68 3.25
C MET A 273 20.36 -22.64 4.43
N PRO A 274 21.20 -23.66 4.66
CA PRO A 274 21.12 -24.52 5.83
C PRO A 274 21.16 -23.72 7.13
N TYR A 275 20.54 -24.23 8.19
CA TYR A 275 20.42 -23.52 9.47
C TYR A 275 21.78 -23.11 10.05
N GLU A 276 22.73 -24.04 10.10
CA GLU A 276 24.06 -23.82 10.66
C GLU A 276 24.83 -22.75 9.87
N GLU A 277 24.69 -22.77 8.54
CA GLU A 277 25.28 -21.77 7.66
C GLU A 277 24.60 -20.40 7.87
N ALA A 278 23.27 -20.36 8.00
CA ALA A 278 22.51 -19.14 8.24
C ALA A 278 22.92 -18.46 9.55
N VAL A 279 23.10 -19.24 10.62
CA VAL A 279 23.59 -18.74 11.90
C VAL A 279 24.96 -18.11 11.75
N VAL A 280 25.91 -18.76 11.05
CA VAL A 280 27.26 -18.22 10.87
C VAL A 280 27.27 -16.98 9.97
N ARG A 281 26.67 -17.06 8.78
CA ARG A 281 26.78 -16.02 7.76
C ARG A 281 25.95 -14.79 8.06
N LEU A 282 24.72 -14.97 8.53
CA LEU A 282 23.79 -13.85 8.76
C LEU A 282 23.96 -13.21 10.13
N SER A 283 24.77 -13.80 11.01
CA SER A 283 25.21 -13.15 12.26
C SER A 283 26.52 -12.38 12.10
N ASN A 284 27.27 -12.62 11.02
CA ASN A 284 28.49 -11.88 10.69
C ASN A 284 28.16 -10.65 9.80
N PRO A 285 28.45 -9.41 10.25
CA PRO A 285 28.15 -8.21 9.47
C PRO A 285 28.88 -8.13 8.12
N PHE A 286 29.99 -8.86 7.94
CA PHE A 286 30.76 -8.87 6.69
C PHE A 286 30.26 -9.91 5.67
N GLU A 287 29.49 -10.91 6.10
CA GLU A 287 28.91 -11.94 5.24
C GLU A 287 27.39 -11.80 5.10
N TRP A 288 26.79 -10.91 5.90
CA TRP A 288 25.37 -10.61 5.90
C TRP A 288 24.89 -10.17 4.51
N GLY A 289 23.75 -10.75 4.09
CA GLY A 289 23.11 -10.42 2.82
C GLY A 289 21.64 -10.08 3.01
N TRP A 290 21.26 -8.84 2.66
CA TRP A 290 19.89 -8.33 2.77
C TRP A 290 18.84 -9.24 2.12
N PHE A 291 19.20 -9.92 1.03
CA PHE A 291 18.32 -10.84 0.31
C PHE A 291 17.81 -11.93 1.26
N TYR A 292 18.66 -12.56 2.07
CA TYR A 292 18.28 -13.69 2.91
C TYR A 292 17.52 -13.30 4.19
N THR A 293 17.37 -12.01 4.50
CA THR A 293 16.78 -11.58 5.77
C THR A 293 15.28 -11.39 5.80
N ARG A 294 14.63 -11.40 4.64
CA ARG A 294 13.22 -11.05 4.44
C ARG A 294 12.18 -11.97 5.06
N TYR A 295 12.54 -13.22 5.36
CA TYR A 295 11.61 -14.25 5.84
C TYR A 295 11.68 -14.36 7.35
N VAL A 296 10.50 -14.35 7.98
CA VAL A 296 10.31 -14.40 9.44
C VAL A 296 9.30 -15.45 9.88
N VAL A 297 8.61 -16.09 8.92
CA VAL A 297 7.70 -17.20 9.16
C VAL A 297 8.23 -18.42 8.41
N PRO A 298 8.60 -19.51 9.11
CA PRO A 298 9.12 -20.73 8.49
C PRO A 298 8.19 -21.28 7.42
N ASN A 299 8.76 -21.86 6.36
CA ASN A 299 8.03 -22.52 5.27
C ASN A 299 7.03 -21.63 4.51
N THR A 300 7.21 -20.30 4.55
CA THR A 300 6.40 -19.36 3.77
C THR A 300 7.22 -18.62 2.71
N LEU A 301 6.54 -18.09 1.70
CA LEU A 301 7.10 -17.11 0.74
C LEU A 301 6.90 -15.68 1.22
N GLN A 302 6.30 -15.47 2.39
CA GLN A 302 5.87 -14.15 2.83
C GLN A 302 7.05 -13.36 3.40
N GLU A 303 7.37 -12.26 2.72
CA GLU A 303 8.35 -11.28 3.17
C GLU A 303 7.68 -10.34 4.19
N PHE A 304 8.44 -9.86 5.18
CA PHE A 304 7.92 -8.77 6.03
C PHE A 304 7.81 -7.48 5.20
N PRO A 305 6.80 -6.61 5.46
CA PRO A 305 6.47 -5.52 4.55
C PRO A 305 7.64 -4.61 4.19
N LEU A 306 8.39 -4.11 5.19
CA LEU A 306 9.48 -3.15 4.94
C LEU A 306 10.53 -3.66 3.96
N TYR A 307 10.82 -4.97 3.95
CA TYR A 307 11.73 -5.55 2.97
C TYR A 307 11.22 -5.33 1.55
N SER A 308 9.97 -5.71 1.26
CA SER A 308 9.41 -5.62 -0.09
C SER A 308 9.31 -4.16 -0.58
N PHE A 309 9.03 -3.23 0.33
CA PHE A 309 8.99 -1.79 0.02
C PHE A 309 10.39 -1.20 -0.24
N VAL A 310 11.41 -1.57 0.54
CA VAL A 310 12.80 -1.15 0.31
C VAL A 310 13.38 -1.78 -0.95
N LYS A 311 13.07 -3.06 -1.20
CA LYS A 311 13.33 -3.75 -2.48
C LYS A 311 12.68 -3.02 -3.64
N SER A 312 11.54 -2.37 -3.39
CA SER A 312 10.86 -1.48 -4.34
C SER A 312 10.34 -2.17 -5.59
N ASP A 313 9.85 -3.39 -5.42
CA ASP A 313 9.01 -4.04 -6.42
C ASP A 313 7.56 -3.56 -6.26
N LEU A 314 6.94 -3.15 -7.35
CA LEU A 314 5.55 -2.66 -7.36
C LEU A 314 4.54 -3.82 -7.38
N HIS A 315 4.87 -4.91 -6.68
CA HIS A 315 4.19 -6.19 -6.77
C HIS A 315 2.92 -6.23 -5.91
N GLY A 316 1.88 -6.89 -6.43
CA GLY A 316 0.54 -6.91 -5.84
C GLY A 316 0.49 -7.29 -4.36
N HIS A 317 1.14 -8.40 -3.98
CA HIS A 317 1.09 -8.92 -2.61
C HIS A 317 1.68 -7.98 -1.55
N ALA A 318 2.72 -7.21 -1.89
CA ALA A 318 3.36 -6.28 -0.96
C ALA A 318 2.48 -5.02 -0.74
N LEU A 319 1.92 -4.50 -1.83
CA LEU A 319 1.17 -3.25 -1.84
C LEU A 319 -0.29 -3.43 -1.39
N ALA A 320 -0.83 -4.65 -1.46
CA ALA A 320 -2.17 -4.98 -0.99
C ALA A 320 -2.32 -4.90 0.55
N ASN A 321 -1.22 -4.93 1.31
CA ASN A 321 -1.27 -4.99 2.77
C ASN A 321 -2.05 -3.81 3.40
N GLY A 322 -1.90 -2.58 2.89
CA GLY A 322 -2.65 -1.42 3.37
C GLY A 322 -4.16 -1.53 3.14
N TYR A 323 -4.57 -2.20 2.04
CA TYR A 323 -5.96 -2.49 1.70
C TYR A 323 -6.55 -3.59 2.58
N ILE A 324 -5.75 -4.61 2.92
CA ILE A 324 -6.16 -5.67 3.85
C ILE A 324 -6.48 -5.05 5.22
N LEU A 325 -5.64 -4.13 5.73
CA LEU A 325 -5.90 -3.44 6.99
C LEU A 325 -7.13 -2.53 6.92
N PHE A 326 -7.37 -1.90 5.78
CA PHE A 326 -8.61 -1.14 5.57
C PHE A 326 -9.85 -2.06 5.55
N ALA A 327 -9.77 -3.23 4.91
CA ALA A 327 -10.83 -4.25 4.99
C ALA A 327 -11.04 -4.75 6.42
N ALA A 328 -9.98 -4.93 7.20
CA ALA A 328 -10.08 -5.30 8.61
C ALA A 328 -10.75 -4.20 9.45
N ALA A 329 -10.52 -2.92 9.13
CA ALA A 329 -11.25 -1.82 9.76
C ALA A 329 -12.74 -1.79 9.38
N LEU A 330 -13.08 -2.11 8.13
CA LEU A 330 -14.47 -2.28 7.70
C LEU A 330 -15.14 -3.46 8.40
N ALA A 331 -14.43 -4.58 8.55
CA ALA A 331 -14.87 -5.74 9.32
C ALA A 331 -15.11 -5.39 10.80
N LEU A 332 -14.22 -4.61 11.42
CA LEU A 332 -14.43 -4.10 12.78
C LEU A 332 -15.63 -3.14 12.86
N SER A 333 -15.82 -2.27 11.88
CA SER A 333 -17.00 -1.41 11.79
C SER A 333 -18.30 -2.21 11.69
N TYR A 334 -18.26 -3.29 10.90
CA TYR A 334 -19.38 -4.22 10.76
C TYR A 334 -19.68 -4.92 12.08
N TYR A 335 -18.65 -5.45 12.74
CA TYR A 335 -18.75 -6.12 14.03
C TYR A 335 -19.43 -5.24 15.09
N LEU A 336 -19.17 -3.93 15.07
CA LEU A 336 -19.79 -2.96 16.00
C LEU A 336 -21.17 -2.47 15.57
N THR A 337 -21.64 -2.82 14.37
CA THR A 337 -22.92 -2.32 13.85
C THR A 337 -24.07 -3.24 14.30
N PRO A 338 -25.07 -2.70 15.01
CA PRO A 338 -26.13 -3.52 15.61
C PRO A 338 -27.15 -3.99 14.56
N ALA A 339 -27.99 -4.96 14.94
CA ALA A 339 -28.89 -5.67 14.02
C ALA A 339 -29.90 -4.74 13.32
N GLU A 340 -30.35 -3.70 14.01
CA GLU A 340 -31.37 -2.75 13.57
C GLU A 340 -30.87 -1.91 12.37
N GLU A 341 -29.56 -1.71 12.25
CA GLU A 341 -28.95 -0.97 11.15
C GLU A 341 -28.63 -1.86 9.94
N ARG A 342 -29.61 -2.67 9.50
CA ARG A 342 -29.47 -3.60 8.38
C ARG A 342 -28.87 -2.96 7.12
N GLY A 343 -29.33 -1.75 6.76
CA GLY A 343 -28.83 -1.03 5.59
C GLY A 343 -27.33 -0.73 5.68
N ARG A 344 -26.83 -0.35 6.85
CA ARG A 344 -25.39 -0.11 7.09
C ARG A 344 -24.61 -1.42 7.04
N ARG A 345 -25.14 -2.48 7.64
CA ARG A 345 -24.50 -3.82 7.62
C ARG A 345 -24.34 -4.33 6.18
N LEU A 346 -25.39 -4.22 5.36
CA LEU A 346 -25.33 -4.52 3.92
C LEU A 346 -24.32 -3.62 3.20
N ALA A 347 -24.33 -2.32 3.47
CA ALA A 347 -23.39 -1.37 2.87
C ALA A 347 -21.92 -1.66 3.24
N LEU A 348 -21.64 -2.12 4.46
CA LEU A 348 -20.28 -2.48 4.88
C LEU A 348 -19.79 -3.79 4.24
N VAL A 349 -20.66 -4.80 4.11
CA VAL A 349 -20.29 -6.09 3.49
C VAL A 349 -20.20 -5.96 1.97
N TYR A 350 -21.29 -5.59 1.31
CA TYR A 350 -21.35 -5.60 -0.15
C TYR A 350 -20.79 -4.32 -0.78
N GLY A 351 -20.91 -3.19 -0.09
CA GLY A 351 -20.25 -1.95 -0.48
C GLY A 351 -18.80 -1.94 -0.03
N GLY A 352 -18.52 -1.71 1.26
CA GLY A 352 -17.17 -1.53 1.79
C GLY A 352 -16.22 -2.69 1.44
N MET A 353 -16.49 -3.90 1.94
CA MET A 353 -15.63 -5.07 1.72
C MET A 353 -15.68 -5.53 0.26
N GLY A 354 -16.84 -5.44 -0.39
CA GLY A 354 -16.99 -5.71 -1.83
C GLY A 354 -16.14 -4.81 -2.72
N LEU A 355 -16.01 -3.51 -2.40
CA LEU A 355 -15.12 -2.59 -3.11
C LEU A 355 -13.64 -3.01 -2.94
N VAL A 356 -13.22 -3.36 -1.73
CA VAL A 356 -11.83 -3.83 -1.51
C VAL A 356 -11.56 -5.15 -2.26
N ALA A 357 -12.50 -6.09 -2.23
CA ALA A 357 -12.42 -7.32 -3.01
C ALA A 357 -12.35 -7.03 -4.52
N GLY A 358 -13.16 -6.08 -5.02
CA GLY A 358 -13.10 -5.64 -6.40
C GLY A 358 -11.71 -5.11 -6.81
N VAL A 359 -11.07 -4.31 -5.96
CA VAL A 359 -9.69 -3.85 -6.18
C VAL A 359 -8.73 -5.04 -6.30
N PHE A 360 -8.85 -6.05 -5.43
CA PHE A 360 -8.00 -7.24 -5.47
C PHE A 360 -8.16 -8.08 -6.72
N GLY A 361 -9.33 -8.04 -7.37
CA GLY A 361 -9.54 -8.69 -8.67
C GLY A 361 -8.52 -8.28 -9.74
N PHE A 362 -8.07 -7.02 -9.74
CA PHE A 362 -7.07 -6.52 -10.70
C PHE A 362 -5.74 -6.09 -10.05
N MET A 363 -5.65 -6.03 -8.71
CA MET A 363 -4.43 -5.65 -7.97
C MET A 363 -3.64 -6.85 -7.44
N ASN A 364 -4.32 -7.84 -6.85
CA ASN A 364 -3.72 -9.07 -6.33
C ASN A 364 -4.82 -10.08 -5.99
N THR A 365 -5.11 -11.01 -6.90
CA THR A 365 -6.18 -12.00 -6.73
C THR A 365 -5.95 -12.91 -5.52
N TRP A 366 -4.70 -13.10 -5.13
CA TRP A 366 -4.31 -13.90 -3.96
C TRP A 366 -4.71 -13.25 -2.62
N SER A 367 -5.04 -11.97 -2.60
CA SER A 367 -5.57 -11.28 -1.41
C SER A 367 -7.09 -11.37 -1.28
N LEU A 368 -7.81 -11.88 -2.30
CA LEU A 368 -9.26 -12.08 -2.24
C LEU A 368 -9.69 -13.00 -1.08
N PRO A 369 -9.07 -14.18 -0.86
CA PRO A 369 -9.45 -15.05 0.25
C PRO A 369 -9.34 -14.37 1.61
N THR A 370 -8.39 -13.44 1.79
CA THR A 370 -8.23 -12.69 3.03
C THR A 370 -9.43 -11.77 3.30
N VAL A 371 -9.92 -11.03 2.29
CA VAL A 371 -11.07 -10.12 2.48
C VAL A 371 -12.36 -10.91 2.68
N VAL A 372 -12.55 -11.99 1.93
CA VAL A 372 -13.69 -12.90 2.12
C VAL A 372 -13.64 -13.51 3.52
N GLY A 373 -12.48 -13.96 3.97
CA GLY A 373 -12.28 -14.48 5.33
C GLY A 373 -12.57 -13.44 6.42
N LEU A 374 -12.11 -12.19 6.24
CA LEU A 374 -12.43 -11.10 7.17
C LEU A 374 -13.92 -10.79 7.20
N ALA A 375 -14.59 -10.77 6.05
CA ALA A 375 -16.04 -10.59 5.98
C ALA A 375 -16.78 -11.73 6.69
N TRP A 376 -16.37 -12.97 6.45
CA TRP A 376 -16.92 -14.15 7.10
C TRP A 376 -16.73 -14.10 8.62
N LEU A 377 -15.52 -13.78 9.10
CA LEU A 377 -15.22 -13.63 10.52
C LEU A 377 -16.06 -12.51 11.16
N ALA A 378 -16.21 -11.37 10.50
CA ALA A 378 -17.03 -10.28 10.99
C ALA A 378 -18.51 -10.67 11.08
N LEU A 379 -19.01 -11.40 10.08
CA LEU A 379 -20.38 -11.94 10.06
C LEU A 379 -20.60 -12.96 11.18
N ALA A 380 -19.65 -13.86 11.38
CA ALA A 380 -19.75 -14.94 12.37
C ALA A 380 -19.55 -14.43 13.81
N ALA A 381 -18.71 -13.43 14.01
CA ALA A 381 -18.38 -12.92 15.35
C ALA A 381 -19.33 -11.83 15.85
N ALA A 382 -20.03 -11.10 14.96
CA ALA A 382 -20.96 -10.05 15.37
C ALA A 382 -22.16 -10.63 16.14
N ASP A 383 -22.62 -9.92 17.17
CA ASP A 383 -23.77 -10.34 18.00
C ASP A 383 -25.05 -10.57 17.16
N ALA A 384 -25.20 -9.80 16.08
CA ALA A 384 -26.34 -9.91 15.17
C ALA A 384 -26.17 -11.11 14.20
N HIS A 385 -27.00 -12.14 14.36
CA HIS A 385 -27.01 -13.33 13.52
C HIS A 385 -27.04 -12.98 12.01
N PRO A 386 -26.25 -13.63 11.13
CA PRO A 386 -26.16 -13.30 9.70
C PRO A 386 -27.50 -13.31 8.95
N ALA A 387 -28.45 -14.15 9.36
CA ALA A 387 -29.79 -14.22 8.76
C ALA A 387 -30.56 -12.89 8.83
N THR A 388 -30.22 -11.99 9.75
CA THR A 388 -30.80 -10.63 9.84
C THR A 388 -30.45 -9.74 8.65
N LEU A 389 -29.52 -10.16 7.79
CA LEU A 389 -29.25 -9.50 6.50
C LEU A 389 -30.28 -9.87 5.43
N LEU A 390 -30.97 -11.01 5.57
CA LEU A 390 -32.01 -11.46 4.64
C LEU A 390 -33.29 -10.61 4.81
N PRO A 391 -34.10 -10.45 3.74
CA PRO A 391 -35.42 -9.87 3.87
C PRO A 391 -36.27 -10.67 4.86
N ALA A 392 -37.17 -10.02 5.60
CA ALA A 392 -38.06 -10.71 6.54
C ALA A 392 -38.92 -11.80 5.86
N SER A 393 -39.19 -11.65 4.55
CA SER A 393 -39.90 -12.63 3.73
C SER A 393 -39.09 -13.90 3.41
N ALA A 394 -37.77 -13.91 3.65
CA ALA A 394 -36.88 -15.05 3.39
C ALA A 394 -36.50 -15.82 4.66
N THR A 395 -36.94 -15.34 5.83
CA THR A 395 -36.70 -15.97 7.14
C THR A 395 -37.99 -16.48 7.79
N ALA A 396 -39.12 -16.38 7.07
CA ALA A 396 -40.44 -16.84 7.50
C ALA A 396 -40.67 -18.31 7.10
#